data_AF-A0AAD5J6Z7-F1
#
_entry.id   AF-A0AAD5J6Z7-F1
#
_cell.length_a   1.000
_cell.length_b   1.000
_cell.length_c   1.000
_cell.angle_alpha   90.00
_cell.angle_beta   90.00
_cell.angle_gamma   90.00
#
_symmetry.space_group_name_H-M   'P 1'
#
loop_
_entity.id
_entity.type
_entity.pdbx_description
1 polymer ?
#
loop_
_entity_poly.entity_id
_entity_poly.type
_entity_poly.pdbx_seq_one_letter_code
_entity_poly.pdbx_strand_id
1 'polypeptide(L)'
;MDTIALGQSIRDGQMVVSAGEVFEMGFFSPGKLRSRYMGIWYKRDTTDRSVVWVANRDTPISDSSGVLSINGEGILVLMMNSSNDIVCDNNNPDNFLWQSFDYPCNTLLPGMKIGRNFVTGLDSFLSSWKSADDPSLGDFTLRIDPEVFPQMVLKNGNSTQIRLGSWNGLHFTGLPQLKPNPDNTLVFVLNEKEVYHKYEIWNSSLLVRLVLDRFGIVERLTWRYRTSSWAQINAVVLDGCDNYALCGSNAGCNISNTLQCECLTGFVPKSLGEWNQLDWSGGCVRRMPLHCKNGDGFLKYKAVKLPDTSYVWFNKSISLIECKKLCSNNCSCIAYASLDVREGGSGCLLWFRDLIDIRELAEGGQDLYIRLAVSELDNIEARRHPSKKKQVIIIVTCIISAIFGVFLFGWIVYMWKKKLRSQECTLIASYKWDDNKEGSREDDMELPIYDLNTVADATDNFSDKNKLGEGGFGPVYKGTLIEGQEIAVKRLSKCSGQGMEEFKNEVVLIAKLQHRNLVKLLGCCIEKDERMLIYEYMPNQSLDYFIFAVVSAEKVVSLSSIFCYAWLGFRCFPFQCWAVSAVPAPGSVFVFGLASFPGTTFSRSLG
;
A
#
# COMPACT_ATOMS: atom_id res chain seq x y z
N MET A 1 29.71 35.80 22.19
CA MET A 1 28.95 36.70 23.07
C MET A 1 27.49 36.39 22.84
N ASP A 2 26.82 35.95 23.89
CA ASP A 2 25.49 35.35 23.95
C ASP A 2 24.45 36.24 24.67
N THR A 3 24.94 37.30 25.30
CA THR A 3 24.24 38.21 26.20
C THR A 3 24.45 39.65 25.75
N ILE A 4 23.46 40.51 26.00
CA ILE A 4 23.54 41.97 25.82
C ILE A 4 23.33 42.58 27.20
N ALA A 5 24.25 43.41 27.68
CA ALA A 5 24.12 44.11 28.96
C ALA A 5 23.49 45.50 28.79
N LEU A 6 23.03 46.07 29.90
CA LEU A 6 22.56 47.45 29.99
C LEU A 6 23.58 48.43 29.38
N GLY A 7 23.14 49.32 28.49
CA GLY A 7 24.02 50.27 27.81
C GLY A 7 24.89 49.68 26.67
N GLN A 8 24.78 48.38 26.37
CA GLN A 8 25.36 47.80 25.15
C GLN A 8 24.36 47.88 23.98
N SER A 9 24.89 47.92 22.76
CA SER A 9 24.10 48.00 21.53
C SER A 9 24.67 47.13 20.42
N ILE A 10 23.79 46.42 19.70
CA ILE A 10 24.09 45.76 18.42
C ILE A 10 23.71 46.71 17.29
N ARG A 11 24.62 46.92 16.34
CA ARG A 11 24.40 47.68 15.09
C ARG A 11 24.39 46.73 13.88
N ASP A 12 23.98 47.22 12.71
CA ASP A 12 24.11 46.45 11.47
C ASP A 12 25.56 45.96 11.27
N GLY A 13 25.71 44.71 10.82
CA GLY A 13 27.00 43.99 10.76
C GLY A 13 27.50 43.37 12.08
N GLN A 14 26.89 43.64 13.23
CA GLN A 14 27.20 42.95 14.50
C GLN A 14 26.21 41.80 14.77
N MET A 15 26.69 40.77 15.48
CA MET A 15 25.91 39.54 15.75
C MET A 15 26.16 39.03 17.18
N VAL A 16 25.13 38.44 17.78
CA VAL A 16 25.17 37.65 19.03
C VAL A 16 25.03 36.18 18.68
N VAL A 17 25.81 35.33 19.35
CA VAL A 17 25.87 33.87 19.14
C VAL A 17 25.42 33.18 20.41
N SER A 18 24.43 32.27 20.33
CA SER A 18 23.94 31.57 21.53
C SER A 18 25.02 30.67 22.15
N ALA A 19 24.95 30.44 23.46
CA ALA A 19 25.99 29.72 24.23
C ALA A 19 26.31 28.31 23.70
N GLY A 20 25.35 27.63 23.05
CA GLY A 20 25.53 26.32 22.40
C GLY A 20 25.97 26.38 20.93
N GLU A 21 26.28 27.57 20.40
CA GLU A 21 26.63 27.84 18.99
C GLU A 21 25.60 27.35 17.94
N VAL A 22 24.35 27.14 18.34
CA VAL A 22 23.27 26.69 17.43
C VAL A 22 22.68 27.86 16.64
N PHE A 23 22.55 29.01 17.28
CA PHE A 23 21.82 30.17 16.76
C PHE A 23 22.68 31.43 16.75
N GLU A 24 22.41 32.28 15.77
CA GLU A 24 22.91 33.65 15.65
C GLU A 24 21.74 34.63 15.60
N MET A 25 21.94 35.81 16.17
CA MET A 25 20.99 36.93 16.15
C MET A 25 21.69 38.19 15.65
N GLY A 26 21.05 38.92 14.74
CA GLY A 26 21.57 40.18 14.23
C GLY A 26 20.70 40.77 13.12
N PHE A 27 21.23 41.80 12.46
CA PHE A 27 20.57 42.41 11.31
C PHE A 27 20.78 41.60 10.02
N PHE A 28 19.74 41.49 9.21
CA PHE A 28 19.78 40.88 7.88
C PHE A 28 18.87 41.62 6.88
N SER A 29 19.09 41.36 5.58
CA SER A 29 18.20 41.75 4.48
C SER A 29 17.84 40.51 3.68
N PRO A 30 16.55 40.12 3.60
CA PRO A 30 16.09 39.12 2.65
C PRO A 30 16.03 39.72 1.24
N GLY A 31 16.39 38.92 0.24
CA GLY A 31 16.35 39.30 -1.18
C GLY A 31 17.25 40.47 -1.57
N LYS A 32 16.75 41.28 -2.52
CA LYS A 32 17.45 42.47 -3.06
C LYS A 32 17.00 43.79 -2.44
N LEU A 33 16.09 43.76 -1.47
CA LEU A 33 15.59 44.96 -0.78
C LEU A 33 16.64 45.49 0.20
N ARG A 34 16.68 46.82 0.38
CA ARG A 34 17.55 47.46 1.38
C ARG A 34 17.00 47.37 2.81
N SER A 35 15.74 46.96 2.95
CA SER A 35 15.05 46.79 4.22
C SER A 35 15.83 45.89 5.18
N ARG A 36 16.07 46.38 6.39
CA ARG A 36 16.76 45.68 7.47
C ARG A 36 15.77 45.16 8.51
N TYR A 37 16.03 43.92 8.90
CA TYR A 37 15.28 43.19 9.91
C TYR A 37 16.23 42.66 10.96
N MET A 38 15.86 42.76 12.24
CA MET A 38 16.50 42.02 13.33
C MET A 38 15.89 40.62 13.38
N GLY A 39 16.71 39.58 13.35
CA GLY A 39 16.22 38.20 13.34
C GLY A 39 17.20 37.19 13.95
N ILE A 40 16.72 35.96 14.08
CA ILE A 40 17.47 34.81 14.60
C ILE A 40 17.51 33.73 13.50
N TRP A 41 18.68 33.16 13.25
CA TRP A 41 18.90 32.06 12.30
C TRP A 41 19.84 30.99 12.87
N TYR A 42 19.92 29.84 12.19
CA TYR A 42 20.89 28.80 12.54
C TYR A 42 22.31 29.16 12.09
N LYS A 43 23.27 29.25 13.02
CA LYS A 43 24.69 29.58 12.75
C LYS A 43 25.36 28.67 11.71
N ARG A 44 24.91 27.41 11.63
CA ARG A 44 25.49 26.38 10.76
C ARG A 44 24.98 26.44 9.30
N ASP A 45 23.92 27.21 9.04
CA ASP A 45 23.40 27.42 7.69
C ASP A 45 24.01 28.67 7.08
N THR A 46 25.04 28.47 6.26
CA THR A 46 25.81 29.54 5.62
C THR A 46 25.32 29.88 4.21
N THR A 47 24.34 29.16 3.64
CA THR A 47 23.82 29.42 2.29
C THR A 47 22.61 30.33 2.33
N ASP A 48 21.56 29.91 3.03
CA ASP A 48 20.25 30.57 3.01
C ASP A 48 19.92 31.26 4.35
N ARG A 49 20.82 31.12 5.34
CA ARG A 49 20.68 31.66 6.71
C ARG A 49 19.29 31.38 7.30
N SER A 50 18.87 30.11 7.38
CA SER A 50 17.52 29.70 7.81
C SER A 50 17.00 30.47 9.03
N VAL A 51 16.23 31.52 8.75
CA VAL A 51 15.64 32.42 9.73
C VAL A 51 14.49 31.69 10.41
N VAL A 52 14.50 31.71 11.75
CA VAL A 52 13.48 31.07 12.60
C VAL A 52 12.57 32.11 13.27
N TRP A 53 13.05 33.35 13.41
CA TRP A 53 12.32 34.43 14.07
C TRP A 53 12.77 35.81 13.57
N VAL A 54 11.86 36.78 13.51
CA VAL A 54 12.08 38.16 13.04
C VAL A 54 11.34 39.14 13.94
N ALA A 55 12.04 40.13 14.50
CA ALA A 55 11.47 41.08 15.44
C ALA A 55 10.53 42.10 14.78
N ASN A 56 11.07 42.87 13.84
CA ASN A 56 10.40 44.02 13.21
C ASN A 56 9.82 43.66 11.83
N ARG A 57 9.17 42.48 11.74
CA ARG A 57 8.78 41.89 10.45
C ARG A 57 7.81 42.76 9.64
N ASP A 58 6.94 43.51 10.30
CA ASP A 58 5.96 44.42 9.69
C ASP A 58 6.42 45.89 9.75
N THR A 59 7.55 46.17 10.41
CA THR A 59 8.15 47.51 10.57
C THR A 59 9.63 47.50 10.11
N PRO A 60 9.91 47.25 8.81
CA PRO A 60 11.27 47.23 8.28
C PRO A 60 11.99 48.57 8.44
N ILE A 61 13.25 48.52 8.86
CA ILE A 61 14.16 49.68 8.86
C ILE A 61 14.63 49.90 7.42
N SER A 62 14.53 51.11 6.87
CA SER A 62 14.77 51.34 5.43
C SER A 62 16.24 51.35 4.99
N ASP A 63 17.17 51.34 5.96
CA ASP A 63 18.61 51.46 5.76
C ASP A 63 19.40 50.70 6.84
N SER A 64 20.73 50.88 6.86
CA SER A 64 21.63 50.29 7.87
C SER A 64 21.80 51.15 9.14
N SER A 65 20.87 52.06 9.46
CA SER A 65 20.92 52.87 10.70
C SER A 65 20.51 52.09 11.96
N GLY A 66 19.93 50.89 11.80
CA GLY A 66 19.35 50.11 12.86
C GLY A 66 20.27 49.83 14.05
N VAL A 67 19.74 50.04 15.25
CA VAL A 67 20.41 49.75 16.53
C VAL A 67 19.46 48.98 17.44
N LEU A 68 19.86 47.81 17.91
CA LEU A 68 19.19 47.10 19.02
C LEU A 68 19.97 47.39 20.31
N SER A 69 19.32 47.86 21.35
CA SER A 69 19.98 48.23 22.61
C SER A 69 19.07 48.04 23.82
N ILE A 70 19.65 47.90 25.01
CA ILE A 70 18.90 47.92 26.26
C ILE A 70 18.93 49.35 26.82
N ASN A 71 17.75 49.98 26.94
CA ASN A 71 17.60 51.35 27.46
C ASN A 71 17.89 51.41 28.98
N GLY A 72 17.94 52.61 29.56
CA GLY A 72 18.24 52.81 31.00
C GLY A 72 17.24 52.19 31.99
N GLU A 73 16.12 51.64 31.51
CA GLU A 73 15.04 51.01 32.27
C GLU A 73 15.00 49.49 32.05
N GLY A 74 16.05 48.89 31.46
CA GLY A 74 16.11 47.44 31.19
C GLY A 74 15.39 46.99 29.91
N ILE A 75 14.77 47.90 29.16
CA ILE A 75 13.93 47.60 28.01
C ILE A 75 14.77 47.35 26.75
N LEU A 76 14.51 46.24 26.05
CA LEU A 76 15.09 45.96 24.74
C LEU A 76 14.39 46.78 23.64
N VAL A 77 15.07 47.81 23.11
CA VAL A 77 14.54 48.73 22.09
C VAL A 77 15.28 48.55 20.77
N LEU A 78 14.53 48.48 19.66
CA LEU A 78 15.05 48.53 18.30
C LEU A 78 14.80 49.92 17.70
N MET A 79 15.88 50.69 17.48
CA MET A 79 15.82 52.09 17.07
C MET A 79 16.14 52.28 15.59
N MET A 80 15.41 53.22 14.97
CA MET A 80 15.74 53.87 13.71
C MET A 80 15.61 55.39 13.91
N ASN A 81 16.66 56.15 13.59
CA ASN A 81 16.71 57.62 13.67
C ASN A 81 16.04 58.27 14.92
N SER A 82 16.30 57.71 16.11
CA SER A 82 16.01 58.31 17.43
C SER A 82 14.54 58.57 17.81
N SER A 83 13.58 57.88 17.18
CA SER A 83 12.22 57.72 17.71
C SER A 83 12.05 56.34 18.38
N ASN A 84 11.62 56.32 19.65
CA ASN A 84 11.33 55.08 20.41
C ASN A 84 9.97 54.46 20.04
N ASP A 85 9.85 53.14 20.21
CA ASP A 85 8.57 52.53 20.59
C ASP A 85 8.76 51.20 21.37
N ILE A 86 7.77 50.86 22.22
CA ILE A 86 7.57 49.59 22.96
C ILE A 86 8.54 49.29 24.15
N VAL A 87 8.06 48.52 25.14
CA VAL A 87 8.40 48.58 26.59
C VAL A 87 8.40 47.19 27.29
N CYS A 88 9.23 46.96 28.33
CA CYS A 88 8.96 46.11 29.54
C CYS A 88 10.17 45.92 30.52
N ASP A 89 9.92 45.78 31.83
CA ASP A 89 10.87 45.57 32.97
C ASP A 89 10.11 44.90 34.18
N ASN A 90 10.61 44.13 35.18
CA ASN A 90 11.94 43.63 35.62
C ASN A 90 11.88 42.24 36.36
N ASN A 91 13.04 41.59 36.59
CA ASN A 91 13.42 40.67 37.68
C ASN A 91 12.54 39.47 38.14
N ASN A 92 12.71 38.30 37.52
CA ASN A 92 12.83 36.98 38.21
C ASN A 92 13.44 35.96 37.23
N PRO A 93 14.32 35.00 37.61
CA PRO A 93 14.96 34.08 36.66
C PRO A 93 13.98 33.10 35.99
N ASP A 94 12.85 32.80 36.64
CA ASP A 94 11.76 31.97 36.08
C ASP A 94 10.58 32.80 35.51
N ASN A 95 10.69 34.14 35.49
CA ASN A 95 9.60 35.04 35.08
C ASN A 95 10.08 36.00 33.98
N PHE A 96 10.23 35.47 32.77
CA PHE A 96 10.56 36.26 31.58
C PHE A 96 9.45 37.28 31.30
N LEU A 97 9.83 38.56 31.19
CA LEU A 97 8.92 39.68 30.88
C LEU A 97 8.36 39.59 29.46
N TRP A 98 9.22 39.11 28.57
CA TRP A 98 8.98 38.93 27.15
C TRP A 98 9.94 37.85 26.65
N GLN A 99 9.46 37.02 25.71
CA GLN A 99 10.28 36.04 25.01
C GLN A 99 9.82 35.92 23.55
N SER A 100 10.76 35.75 22.62
CA SER A 100 10.45 35.48 21.21
C SER A 100 9.62 34.20 21.01
N PHE A 101 9.64 33.29 21.99
CA PHE A 101 8.86 32.05 22.02
C PHE A 101 7.33 32.28 22.15
N ASP A 102 6.91 33.43 22.71
CA ASP A 102 5.49 33.81 22.79
C ASP A 102 4.98 34.44 21.48
N TYR A 103 5.90 34.96 20.67
CA TYR A 103 5.63 35.68 19.41
C TYR A 103 6.30 34.98 18.22
N PRO A 104 5.90 33.73 17.89
CA PRO A 104 6.44 33.00 16.74
C PRO A 104 6.16 33.70 15.41
N CYS A 105 7.04 33.47 14.43
CA CYS A 105 6.87 33.93 13.05
C CYS A 105 6.27 32.81 12.19
N ASN A 106 6.98 32.40 11.14
CA ASN A 106 6.61 31.25 10.30
C ASN A 106 7.11 29.91 10.84
N THR A 107 7.97 29.90 11.88
CA THR A 107 8.69 28.72 12.35
C THR A 107 8.36 28.41 13.81
N LEU A 108 8.13 27.12 14.10
CA LEU A 108 8.10 26.55 15.44
C LEU A 108 9.38 25.74 15.69
N LEU A 109 9.98 25.92 16.86
CA LEU A 109 11.15 25.20 17.36
C LEU A 109 10.77 24.28 18.53
N PRO A 110 11.62 23.32 18.93
CA PRO A 110 11.34 22.47 20.09
C PRO A 110 11.16 23.33 21.35
N GLY A 111 10.15 23.00 22.15
CA GLY A 111 9.78 23.72 23.38
C GLY A 111 8.84 24.92 23.19
N MET A 112 8.78 25.53 22.01
CA MET A 112 7.86 26.65 21.71
C MET A 112 6.39 26.22 21.79
N LYS A 113 5.51 27.11 22.27
CA LYS A 113 4.06 26.90 22.34
C LYS A 113 3.35 27.45 21.10
N ILE A 114 2.39 26.69 20.54
CA ILE A 114 1.27 27.23 19.75
C ILE A 114 0.03 27.10 20.62
N GLY A 115 -0.77 28.16 20.76
CA GLY A 115 -2.00 28.14 21.54
C GLY A 115 -2.31 29.47 22.21
N ARG A 116 -3.25 29.45 23.15
CA ARG A 116 -3.81 30.65 23.75
C ARG A 116 -3.81 30.60 25.28
N ASN A 117 -3.37 31.69 25.90
CA ASN A 117 -3.51 31.92 27.33
C ASN A 117 -4.83 32.68 27.59
N PHE A 118 -5.74 32.08 28.33
CA PHE A 118 -7.06 32.64 28.65
C PHE A 118 -7.01 33.72 29.75
N VAL A 119 -5.91 33.80 30.51
CA VAL A 119 -5.71 34.80 31.58
C VAL A 119 -5.09 36.08 31.03
N THR A 120 -4.07 35.98 30.17
CA THR A 120 -3.40 37.16 29.57
C THR A 120 -3.98 37.56 28.21
N GLY A 121 -4.78 36.68 27.58
CA GLY A 121 -5.36 36.90 26.25
C GLY A 121 -4.44 36.56 25.08
N LEU A 122 -3.13 36.38 25.32
CA LEU A 122 -2.08 36.07 24.34
C LEU A 122 -2.45 34.85 23.48
N ASP A 123 -2.39 35.01 22.16
CA ASP A 123 -2.60 33.98 21.13
C ASP A 123 -1.32 33.80 20.32
N SER A 124 -0.59 32.70 20.56
CA SER A 124 0.67 32.36 19.91
C SER A 124 0.42 31.40 18.74
N PHE A 125 0.58 31.88 17.51
CA PHE A 125 0.28 31.13 16.27
C PHE A 125 1.33 31.36 15.18
N LEU A 126 1.53 30.39 14.29
CA LEU A 126 2.41 30.62 13.14
C LEU A 126 1.70 31.44 12.08
N SER A 127 2.45 32.32 11.43
CA SER A 127 2.00 33.11 10.28
C SER A 127 3.07 33.07 9.20
N SER A 128 2.67 32.79 7.96
CA SER A 128 3.60 32.65 6.84
C SER A 128 4.38 33.95 6.61
N TRP A 129 5.50 33.84 5.92
CA TRP A 129 6.08 35.00 5.24
C TRP A 129 5.21 35.35 4.03
N LYS A 130 5.22 36.63 3.66
CA LYS A 130 4.47 37.15 2.51
C LYS A 130 5.12 36.83 1.17
N SER A 131 6.45 36.71 1.13
CA SER A 131 7.17 36.15 -0.03
C SER A 131 8.47 35.46 0.39
N ALA A 132 9.33 35.11 -0.57
CA ALA A 132 10.71 34.66 -0.28
C ALA A 132 11.57 35.81 0.29
N ASP A 133 11.34 37.04 -0.20
CA ASP A 133 12.15 38.23 0.08
C ASP A 133 11.45 39.20 1.07
N ASP A 134 10.26 38.85 1.57
CA ASP A 134 9.41 39.69 2.42
C ASP A 134 8.91 38.87 3.63
N PRO A 135 9.48 39.10 4.84
CA PRO A 135 9.14 38.37 6.05
C PRO A 135 7.93 38.95 6.79
N SER A 136 7.28 40.02 6.29
CA SER A 136 6.04 40.55 6.87
C SER A 136 4.92 39.49 6.90
N LEU A 137 3.83 39.80 7.60
CA LEU A 137 2.67 38.92 7.70
C LEU A 137 2.12 38.54 6.30
N GLY A 138 2.24 37.26 5.96
CA GLY A 138 1.58 36.65 4.81
C GLY A 138 0.18 36.12 5.15
N ASP A 139 -0.54 35.68 4.12
CA ASP A 139 -1.97 35.39 4.21
C ASP A 139 -2.32 34.13 5.03
N PHE A 140 -1.37 33.19 5.21
CA PHE A 140 -1.62 31.92 5.88
C PHE A 140 -1.25 31.95 7.37
N THR A 141 -2.12 31.42 8.23
CA THR A 141 -1.85 31.23 9.66
C THR A 141 -2.23 29.84 10.15
N LEU A 142 -1.36 29.24 10.98
CA LEU A 142 -1.59 27.95 11.66
C LEU A 142 -1.75 28.22 13.16
N ARG A 143 -2.96 27.98 13.68
CA ARG A 143 -3.34 28.28 15.07
C ARG A 143 -4.18 27.16 15.69
N ILE A 144 -4.21 27.11 17.02
CA ILE A 144 -5.25 26.36 17.74
C ILE A 144 -6.48 27.26 17.83
N ASP A 145 -7.60 26.81 17.27
CA ASP A 145 -8.88 27.49 17.44
C ASP A 145 -9.49 27.09 18.80
N PRO A 146 -9.77 28.04 19.71
CA PRO A 146 -10.21 27.74 21.07
C PRO A 146 -11.75 27.75 21.24
N GLU A 147 -12.55 27.92 20.18
CA GLU A 147 -14.01 28.20 20.25
C GLU A 147 -14.79 27.37 21.28
N VAL A 148 -14.68 26.03 21.25
CA VAL A 148 -15.33 25.14 22.24
C VAL A 148 -14.40 24.00 22.66
N PHE A 149 -14.19 22.99 21.81
CA PHE A 149 -13.14 21.99 22.04
C PHE A 149 -11.98 22.23 21.06
N PRO A 150 -10.74 22.48 21.54
CA PRO A 150 -9.71 23.07 20.71
C PRO A 150 -9.25 22.19 19.55
N GLN A 151 -9.10 22.81 18.38
CA GLN A 151 -8.68 22.13 17.14
C GLN A 151 -7.64 22.95 16.37
N MET A 152 -6.64 22.28 15.81
CA MET A 152 -5.58 22.93 15.05
C MET A 152 -6.06 23.22 13.62
N VAL A 153 -5.93 24.46 13.17
CA VAL A 153 -6.47 24.96 11.90
C VAL A 153 -5.44 25.80 11.14
N LEU A 154 -5.39 25.59 9.83
CA LEU A 154 -4.74 26.45 8.85
C LEU A 154 -5.81 27.35 8.21
N LYS A 155 -5.67 28.67 8.35
CA LYS A 155 -6.55 29.67 7.73
C LYS A 155 -5.76 30.51 6.71
N ASN A 156 -6.40 30.84 5.59
CA ASN A 156 -5.98 31.89 4.66
C ASN A 156 -6.87 33.10 4.92
N GLY A 157 -6.29 34.17 5.45
CA GLY A 157 -7.03 35.24 6.13
C GLY A 157 -8.00 34.66 7.15
N ASN A 158 -9.30 34.94 6.99
CA ASN A 158 -10.36 34.41 7.85
C ASN A 158 -10.90 33.02 7.42
N SER A 159 -10.55 32.52 6.23
CA SER A 159 -11.10 31.27 5.69
C SER A 159 -10.24 30.06 6.08
N THR A 160 -10.79 29.16 6.88
CA THR A 160 -10.18 27.84 7.14
C THR A 160 -9.96 27.10 5.83
N GLN A 161 -8.72 26.71 5.56
CA GLN A 161 -8.32 25.92 4.37
C GLN A 161 -8.20 24.45 4.73
N ILE A 162 -7.52 24.15 5.84
CA ILE A 162 -7.29 22.79 6.35
C ILE A 162 -7.55 22.78 7.85
N ARG A 163 -8.35 21.81 8.30
CA ARG A 163 -8.56 21.52 9.72
C ARG A 163 -7.82 20.23 10.06
N LEU A 164 -6.76 20.34 10.85
CA LEU A 164 -5.98 19.19 11.35
C LEU A 164 -6.72 18.47 12.50
N GLY A 165 -7.78 19.09 13.01
CA GLY A 165 -8.73 18.51 13.95
C GLY A 165 -8.35 18.69 15.42
N SER A 166 -9.09 18.04 16.29
CA SER A 166 -8.91 18.13 17.74
C SER A 166 -7.82 17.18 18.25
N TRP A 167 -7.32 17.41 19.45
CA TRP A 167 -6.39 16.48 20.13
C TRP A 167 -7.15 15.26 20.69
N ASN A 168 -6.63 14.05 20.47
CA ASN A 168 -7.26 12.79 20.91
C ASN A 168 -6.56 12.08 22.09
N GLY A 169 -5.57 12.72 22.71
CA GLY A 169 -4.72 12.13 23.76
C GLY A 169 -3.32 11.73 23.29
N LEU A 170 -3.14 11.45 22.00
CA LEU A 170 -1.88 11.01 21.38
C LEU A 170 -1.42 11.92 20.22
N HIS A 171 -2.38 12.39 19.41
CA HIS A 171 -2.14 13.19 18.21
C HIS A 171 -3.38 14.03 17.85
N PHE A 172 -3.26 14.92 16.87
CA PHE A 172 -4.42 15.60 16.26
C PHE A 172 -5.13 14.65 15.29
N THR A 173 -6.47 14.63 15.27
CA THR A 173 -7.25 13.57 14.57
C THR A 173 -7.02 13.49 13.06
N GLY A 174 -6.62 14.58 12.40
CA GLY A 174 -6.24 14.61 10.98
C GLY A 174 -4.78 14.22 10.70
N LEU A 175 -3.97 14.01 11.74
CA LEU A 175 -2.54 13.67 11.66
C LEU A 175 -2.23 12.32 12.34
N PRO A 176 -2.87 11.20 11.93
CA PRO A 176 -2.65 9.86 12.51
C PRO A 176 -1.21 9.33 12.35
N GLN A 177 -0.42 9.98 11.48
CA GLN A 177 0.98 9.65 11.22
C GLN A 177 1.92 10.17 12.32
N LEU A 178 1.53 11.21 13.06
CA LEU A 178 2.33 11.83 14.12
C LEU A 178 2.18 11.08 15.47
N LYS A 179 2.32 9.76 15.45
CA LYS A 179 2.36 8.94 16.66
C LYS A 179 3.60 9.32 17.51
N PRO A 180 3.52 9.28 18.85
CA PRO A 180 4.69 9.51 19.71
C PRO A 180 5.84 8.55 19.36
N ASN A 181 7.06 9.09 19.29
CA ASN A 181 8.29 8.36 19.02
C ASN A 181 9.30 8.68 20.14
N PRO A 182 10.13 7.74 20.63
CA PRO A 182 11.12 7.99 21.69
C PRO A 182 11.99 9.24 21.50
N ASP A 183 12.36 9.62 20.26
CA ASP A 183 13.17 10.82 20.02
C ASP A 183 12.39 12.14 20.20
N ASN A 184 11.05 12.10 20.16
CA ASN A 184 10.19 13.29 20.08
C ASN A 184 8.84 13.12 20.82
N THR A 185 8.69 13.82 21.93
CA THR A 185 7.45 13.93 22.68
C THR A 185 6.54 15.03 22.14
N LEU A 186 5.27 14.72 21.91
CA LEU A 186 4.22 15.69 21.62
C LEU A 186 3.47 16.01 22.91
N VAL A 187 3.37 17.29 23.26
CA VAL A 187 2.69 17.76 24.47
C VAL A 187 1.49 18.60 24.06
N PHE A 188 0.34 18.31 24.64
CA PHE A 188 -0.87 19.11 24.53
C PHE A 188 -1.44 19.35 25.91
N VAL A 189 -1.73 20.61 26.22
CA VAL A 189 -2.31 21.04 27.49
C VAL A 189 -3.59 21.81 27.19
N LEU A 190 -4.64 21.51 27.97
CA LEU A 190 -5.91 22.21 27.96
C LEU A 190 -6.42 22.28 29.40
N ASN A 191 -6.36 23.46 30.00
CA ASN A 191 -6.87 23.76 31.33
C ASN A 191 -7.63 25.10 31.32
N GLU A 192 -8.08 25.57 32.48
CA GLU A 192 -8.88 26.80 32.63
C GLU A 192 -8.09 28.09 32.35
N LYS A 193 -6.75 28.02 32.37
CA LYS A 193 -5.84 29.17 32.18
C LYS A 193 -5.20 29.21 30.80
N GLU A 194 -4.94 28.07 30.17
CA GLU A 194 -4.31 27.99 28.86
C GLU A 194 -4.69 26.72 28.07
N VAL A 195 -4.66 26.86 26.74
CA VAL A 195 -4.53 25.75 25.80
C VAL A 195 -3.25 25.91 25.01
N TYR A 196 -2.41 24.88 24.91
CA TYR A 196 -1.27 24.89 23.99
C TYR A 196 -0.85 23.50 23.50
N HIS A 197 -0.20 23.50 22.34
CA HIS A 197 0.62 22.40 21.84
C HIS A 197 2.09 22.82 21.81
N LYS A 198 2.98 21.91 22.18
CA LYS A 198 4.43 22.00 21.88
C LYS A 198 4.96 20.62 21.50
N TYR A 199 6.12 20.58 20.85
CA TYR A 199 6.90 19.36 20.68
C TYR A 199 8.28 19.51 21.33
N GLU A 200 8.83 18.41 21.83
CA GLU A 200 10.12 18.35 22.50
C GLU A 200 10.95 17.23 21.92
N ILE A 201 12.28 17.38 21.92
CA ILE A 201 13.21 16.44 21.30
C ILE A 201 14.30 16.09 22.31
N TRP A 202 14.50 14.79 22.50
CA TRP A 202 15.41 14.24 23.51
C TRP A 202 16.87 14.25 23.06
N ASN A 203 17.10 14.13 21.75
CA ASN A 203 18.44 14.25 21.17
C ASN A 203 18.75 15.72 20.83
N SER A 204 19.45 16.40 21.73
CA SER A 204 19.87 17.81 21.56
C SER A 204 20.76 18.07 20.33
N SER A 205 21.34 17.03 19.72
CA SER A 205 22.10 17.14 18.46
C SER A 205 21.22 17.05 17.20
N LEU A 206 19.91 16.81 17.33
CA LEU A 206 18.97 16.72 16.21
C LEU A 206 18.22 18.06 16.01
N LEU A 207 18.67 18.87 15.06
CA LEU A 207 18.01 20.13 14.73
C LEU A 207 16.74 19.84 13.91
N VAL A 208 15.57 20.13 14.48
CA VAL A 208 14.26 19.98 13.83
C VAL A 208 13.41 21.22 14.04
N ARG A 209 12.82 21.72 12.95
CA ARG A 209 11.84 22.81 12.96
C ARG A 209 10.57 22.41 12.22
N LEU A 210 9.45 23.04 12.57
CA LEU A 210 8.23 23.03 11.78
C LEU A 210 8.05 24.43 11.18
N VAL A 211 7.76 24.52 9.88
CA VAL A 211 7.69 25.78 9.13
C VAL A 211 6.35 25.85 8.40
N LEU A 212 5.67 26.99 8.52
CA LEU A 212 4.54 27.38 7.66
C LEU A 212 5.09 28.19 6.49
N ASP A 213 5.10 27.62 5.29
CA ASP A 213 5.63 28.30 4.11
C ASP A 213 4.66 29.36 3.56
N ARG A 214 5.13 30.13 2.56
CA ARG A 214 4.34 31.21 1.91
C ARG A 214 3.15 30.72 1.08
N PHE A 215 3.02 29.41 0.85
CA PHE A 215 1.93 28.78 0.11
C PHE A 215 0.94 28.04 1.03
N GLY A 216 1.13 28.13 2.36
CA GLY A 216 0.29 27.47 3.37
C GLY A 216 0.72 26.04 3.72
N ILE A 217 1.84 25.55 3.17
CA ILE A 217 2.34 24.21 3.42
C ILE A 217 3.02 24.17 4.80
N VAL A 218 2.66 23.19 5.62
CA VAL A 218 3.28 22.96 6.93
C VAL A 218 4.34 21.88 6.82
N GLU A 219 5.60 22.30 6.71
CA GLU A 219 6.74 21.40 6.56
C GLU A 219 7.40 21.08 7.90
N ARG A 220 7.74 19.80 8.11
CA ARG A 220 8.64 19.39 9.20
C ARG A 220 10.02 19.10 8.65
N LEU A 221 11.03 19.85 9.08
CA LEU A 221 12.38 19.82 8.49
C LEU A 221 13.41 19.34 9.54
N THR A 222 14.36 18.50 9.13
CA THR A 222 15.57 18.13 9.90
C THR A 222 16.85 18.56 9.17
N TRP A 223 17.89 18.92 9.91
CA TRP A 223 19.18 19.30 9.34
C TRP A 223 20.03 18.06 8.99
N ARG A 224 20.39 17.91 7.71
CA ARG A 224 21.27 16.83 7.26
C ARG A 224 22.73 17.27 7.28
N TYR A 225 23.44 16.91 8.35
CA TYR A 225 24.88 17.20 8.51
C TYR A 225 25.81 16.76 7.37
N ARG A 226 25.41 15.76 6.55
CA ARG A 226 26.20 15.31 5.39
C ARG A 226 26.05 16.20 4.15
N THR A 227 24.97 16.98 4.05
CA THR A 227 24.64 17.79 2.87
C THR A 227 24.47 19.27 3.20
N SER A 228 24.73 19.67 4.45
CA SER A 228 24.58 21.04 4.98
C SER A 228 23.26 21.70 4.57
N SER A 229 22.16 20.95 4.67
CA SER A 229 20.88 21.36 4.14
C SER A 229 19.73 20.83 4.98
N TRP A 230 18.59 21.53 4.96
CA TRP A 230 17.34 21.00 5.47
C TRP A 230 16.80 19.90 4.55
N ALA A 231 16.18 18.89 5.16
CA ALA A 231 15.40 17.89 4.45
C ALA A 231 14.10 17.63 5.21
N GLN A 232 13.03 17.37 4.46
CA GLN A 232 11.74 17.04 5.03
C GLN A 232 11.83 15.72 5.84
N ILE A 233 11.37 15.76 7.08
CA ILE A 233 11.03 14.56 7.86
C ILE A 233 9.66 14.10 7.36
N ASN A 234 9.54 12.84 6.94
CA ASN A 234 8.31 12.12 6.56
C ASN A 234 7.15 13.04 6.19
N ALA A 235 7.03 13.38 4.89
CA ALA A 235 5.99 14.26 4.37
C ALA A 235 4.64 13.97 5.03
N VAL A 236 4.08 14.99 5.70
CA VAL A 236 2.66 14.98 6.05
C VAL A 236 1.91 15.13 4.73
N VAL A 237 1.55 13.99 4.13
CA VAL A 237 0.81 13.95 2.86
C VAL A 237 -0.61 14.41 3.14
N LEU A 238 -0.79 15.73 3.10
CA LEU A 238 -2.08 16.38 2.98
C LEU A 238 -2.62 16.06 1.58
N ASP A 239 -3.83 15.51 1.51
CA ASP A 239 -4.49 15.17 0.24
C ASP A 239 -5.80 15.95 0.06
N GLY A 240 -6.55 15.63 -1.01
CA GLY A 240 -7.82 16.29 -1.30
C GLY A 240 -8.80 16.30 -0.12
N CYS A 241 -8.80 15.25 0.72
CA CYS A 241 -9.66 15.11 1.88
C CYS A 241 -9.22 15.91 3.12
N ASP A 242 -8.12 16.65 3.06
CA ASP A 242 -7.73 17.59 4.12
C ASP A 242 -8.24 19.02 3.88
N ASN A 243 -8.70 19.32 2.66
CA ASN A 243 -9.43 20.56 2.36
C ASN A 243 -10.70 20.62 3.20
N TYR A 244 -10.83 21.71 3.96
CA TYR A 244 -11.88 21.88 4.95
C TYR A 244 -13.28 21.77 4.32
N ALA A 245 -14.08 20.83 4.85
CA ALA A 245 -15.48 20.63 4.49
C ALA A 245 -15.75 20.25 3.02
N LEU A 246 -14.77 19.70 2.28
CA LEU A 246 -14.88 19.31 0.86
C LEU A 246 -16.19 18.59 0.49
N CYS A 247 -16.64 17.64 1.33
CA CYS A 247 -17.82 16.81 1.08
C CYS A 247 -19.14 17.41 1.60
N GLY A 248 -19.12 18.62 2.15
CA GLY A 248 -20.27 19.25 2.79
C GLY A 248 -20.71 18.57 4.10
N SER A 249 -21.97 18.80 4.48
CA SER A 249 -22.59 18.28 5.71
C SER A 249 -22.92 16.78 5.62
N ASN A 250 -22.66 16.01 6.68
CA ASN A 250 -23.03 14.60 6.84
C ASN A 250 -22.51 13.65 5.74
N ALA A 251 -21.35 13.97 5.18
CA ALA A 251 -20.59 13.14 4.26
C ALA A 251 -19.20 12.82 4.86
N GLY A 252 -18.57 11.75 4.39
CA GLY A 252 -17.18 11.40 4.68
C GLY A 252 -16.33 11.48 3.42
N CYS A 253 -15.08 11.93 3.57
CA CYS A 253 -14.08 11.89 2.51
C CYS A 253 -13.19 10.65 2.64
N ASN A 254 -12.97 9.91 1.55
CA ASN A 254 -12.07 8.76 1.50
C ASN A 254 -11.25 8.79 0.19
N ILE A 255 -9.94 9.06 0.30
CA ILE A 255 -9.04 9.20 -0.86
C ILE A 255 -8.84 7.90 -1.66
N SER A 256 -9.22 6.75 -1.09
CA SER A 256 -9.13 5.43 -1.76
C SER A 256 -10.33 5.12 -2.65
N ASN A 257 -11.42 5.89 -2.55
CA ASN A 257 -12.67 5.62 -3.25
C ASN A 257 -12.70 6.36 -4.60
N THR A 258 -13.40 5.77 -5.59
CA THR A 258 -13.53 6.34 -6.95
C THR A 258 -14.25 7.70 -6.95
N LEU A 259 -15.16 7.90 -5.99
CA LEU A 259 -15.66 9.22 -5.60
C LEU A 259 -15.05 9.56 -4.25
N GLN A 260 -14.35 10.68 -4.15
CA GLN A 260 -13.69 11.09 -2.90
C GLN A 260 -14.69 11.32 -1.76
N CYS A 261 -15.91 11.74 -2.07
CA CYS A 261 -16.96 12.06 -1.10
C CYS A 261 -18.14 11.09 -1.20
N GLU A 262 -18.53 10.52 -0.07
CA GLU A 262 -19.72 9.68 0.07
C GLU A 262 -20.61 10.12 1.23
N CYS A 263 -21.93 10.07 1.05
CA CYS A 263 -22.86 10.30 2.14
C CYS A 263 -22.71 9.21 3.21
N LEU A 264 -22.70 9.62 4.48
CA LEU A 264 -22.61 8.69 5.60
C LEU A 264 -23.79 7.69 5.54
N THR A 265 -23.52 6.41 5.83
CA THR A 265 -24.57 5.37 5.94
C THR A 265 -25.79 5.85 6.74
N GLY A 266 -26.98 5.78 6.14
CA GLY A 266 -28.23 6.34 6.69
C GLY A 266 -28.62 7.72 6.15
N PHE A 267 -27.78 8.32 5.30
CA PHE A 267 -28.01 9.61 4.64
C PHE A 267 -28.13 9.44 3.09
N VAL A 268 -28.48 10.53 2.41
CA VAL A 268 -28.59 10.71 0.95
C VAL A 268 -28.18 12.14 0.56
N PRO A 269 -27.69 12.42 -0.66
CA PRO A 269 -27.37 13.78 -1.11
C PRO A 269 -28.59 14.71 -1.02
N LYS A 270 -28.38 16.00 -0.70
CA LYS A 270 -29.46 17.02 -0.75
C LYS A 270 -29.92 17.27 -2.19
N SER A 271 -28.98 17.30 -3.13
CA SER A 271 -29.22 17.39 -4.56
C SER A 271 -28.47 16.29 -5.29
N LEU A 272 -29.20 15.41 -5.96
CA LEU A 272 -28.59 14.35 -6.78
C LEU A 272 -27.97 14.92 -8.07
N GLY A 273 -28.42 16.09 -8.52
CA GLY A 273 -27.92 16.76 -9.71
C GLY A 273 -26.52 17.33 -9.52
N GLU A 274 -26.31 18.06 -8.43
CA GLU A 274 -24.99 18.58 -8.01
C GLU A 274 -24.01 17.42 -7.71
N TRP A 275 -24.47 16.43 -6.92
CA TRP A 275 -23.62 15.31 -6.50
C TRP A 275 -23.05 14.49 -7.67
N ASN A 276 -23.85 14.31 -8.73
CA ASN A 276 -23.43 13.63 -9.95
C ASN A 276 -22.52 14.49 -10.85
N GLN A 277 -22.43 15.80 -10.60
CA GLN A 277 -21.50 16.74 -11.24
C GLN A 277 -20.22 16.95 -10.41
N LEU A 278 -20.03 16.18 -9.34
CA LEU A 278 -18.93 16.30 -8.36
C LEU A 278 -18.99 17.58 -7.51
N ASP A 279 -20.14 18.26 -7.44
CA ASP A 279 -20.40 19.28 -6.42
C ASP A 279 -21.01 18.62 -5.18
N TRP A 280 -20.21 18.56 -4.12
CA TRP A 280 -20.59 17.99 -2.82
C TRP A 280 -20.91 19.07 -1.77
N SER A 281 -20.86 20.36 -2.13
CA SER A 281 -21.01 21.48 -1.19
C SER A 281 -22.35 21.46 -0.44
N GLY A 282 -23.42 21.07 -1.13
CA GLY A 282 -24.74 20.86 -0.53
C GLY A 282 -24.75 19.77 0.54
N GLY A 283 -23.87 18.77 0.47
CA GLY A 283 -23.81 17.65 1.41
C GLY A 283 -25.05 16.76 1.40
N CYS A 284 -25.26 16.06 2.52
CA CYS A 284 -26.24 15.00 2.68
C CYS A 284 -27.25 15.26 3.82
N VAL A 285 -28.45 14.68 3.68
CA VAL A 285 -29.55 14.67 4.66
C VAL A 285 -29.93 13.24 5.02
N ARG A 286 -30.58 13.07 6.18
CA ARG A 286 -30.98 11.76 6.71
C ARG A 286 -32.05 11.11 5.83
N ARG A 287 -31.90 9.82 5.54
CA ARG A 287 -32.90 9.02 4.80
C ARG A 287 -34.20 8.85 5.60
N MET A 288 -34.09 8.75 6.92
CA MET A 288 -35.21 8.67 7.85
C MET A 288 -35.06 9.74 8.95
N PRO A 289 -36.16 10.37 9.41
CA PRO A 289 -36.11 11.28 10.55
C PRO A 289 -35.73 10.54 11.84
N LEU A 290 -35.21 11.28 12.81
CA LEU A 290 -35.00 10.75 14.17
C LEU A 290 -36.31 10.84 14.97
N HIS A 291 -36.51 9.89 15.88
CA HIS A 291 -37.71 9.78 16.72
C HIS A 291 -37.43 10.02 18.21
N CYS A 292 -36.15 10.13 18.60
CA CYS A 292 -35.67 10.27 19.98
C CYS A 292 -35.96 9.05 20.88
N LYS A 293 -35.23 8.99 22.01
CA LYS A 293 -35.32 7.94 23.04
C LYS A 293 -35.27 6.54 22.41
N ASN A 294 -36.34 5.75 22.52
CA ASN A 294 -36.40 4.36 22.10
C ASN A 294 -36.52 4.18 20.56
N GLY A 295 -36.75 5.26 19.81
CA GLY A 295 -36.86 5.21 18.35
C GLY A 295 -35.53 5.35 17.60
N ASP A 296 -34.44 5.67 18.30
CA ASP A 296 -33.11 5.84 17.73
C ASP A 296 -32.07 4.87 18.32
N GLY A 297 -31.04 4.57 17.54
CA GLY A 297 -29.80 3.95 18.00
C GLY A 297 -28.58 4.70 17.45
N PHE A 298 -27.42 4.05 17.49
CA PHE A 298 -26.14 4.64 17.06
C PHE A 298 -25.34 3.68 16.20
N LEU A 299 -24.97 4.13 14.99
CA LEU A 299 -24.05 3.42 14.11
C LEU A 299 -22.61 3.81 14.46
N LYS A 300 -21.76 2.81 14.69
CA LYS A 300 -20.33 2.99 14.92
C LYS A 300 -19.55 3.06 13.60
N TYR A 301 -18.88 4.18 13.38
CA TYR A 301 -17.80 4.37 12.43
C TYR A 301 -16.47 4.12 13.15
N LYS A 302 -15.50 3.55 12.43
CA LYS A 302 -14.16 3.28 12.94
C LYS A 302 -13.16 4.17 12.23
N ALA A 303 -12.06 4.51 12.92
CA ALA A 303 -10.89 5.17 12.34
C ALA A 303 -11.21 6.41 11.49
N VAL A 304 -12.06 7.32 11.96
CA VAL A 304 -12.33 8.60 11.29
C VAL A 304 -11.53 9.74 11.90
N LYS A 305 -11.22 10.76 11.08
CA LYS A 305 -11.01 12.13 11.51
C LYS A 305 -12.33 12.61 12.12
N LEU A 306 -12.37 12.91 13.42
CA LEU A 306 -13.58 13.40 14.08
C LEU A 306 -14.08 14.68 13.40
N PRO A 307 -15.40 14.90 13.26
CA PRO A 307 -15.96 16.11 12.64
C PRO A 307 -15.54 17.39 13.36
N ASP A 308 -15.85 18.54 12.76
CA ASP A 308 -15.60 19.87 13.31
C ASP A 308 -16.05 20.00 14.78
N THR A 309 -15.17 20.49 15.66
CA THR A 309 -15.42 20.63 17.10
C THR A 309 -15.83 22.03 17.57
N SER A 310 -16.14 22.94 16.63
CA SER A 310 -16.63 24.30 16.93
C SER A 310 -17.99 24.34 17.64
N TYR A 311 -18.83 23.31 17.45
CA TYR A 311 -20.21 23.27 17.98
C TYR A 311 -20.53 21.96 18.72
N VAL A 312 -19.73 21.67 19.75
CA VAL A 312 -19.85 20.46 20.59
C VAL A 312 -20.23 20.78 22.05
N TRP A 313 -20.47 19.74 22.83
CA TRP A 313 -20.29 19.77 24.28
C TRP A 313 -19.28 18.68 24.65
N PHE A 314 -18.41 18.95 25.62
CA PHE A 314 -17.37 18.02 26.02
C PHE A 314 -17.24 17.89 27.53
N ASN A 315 -16.79 16.72 27.99
CA ASN A 315 -16.49 16.47 29.39
C ASN A 315 -15.38 15.42 29.49
N LYS A 316 -14.33 15.68 30.28
CA LYS A 316 -13.14 14.82 30.38
C LYS A 316 -13.30 13.63 31.34
N SER A 317 -14.22 13.72 32.30
CA SER A 317 -14.30 12.80 33.44
C SER A 317 -15.27 11.63 33.26
N ILE A 318 -16.22 11.75 32.33
CA ILE A 318 -17.27 10.75 32.11
C ILE A 318 -16.83 9.66 31.13
N SER A 319 -17.44 8.48 31.24
CA SER A 319 -17.13 7.32 30.36
C SER A 319 -17.85 7.40 29.01
N LEU A 320 -17.36 6.66 28.00
CA LEU A 320 -18.03 6.52 26.70
C LEU A 320 -19.44 5.90 26.81
N ILE A 321 -19.68 5.05 27.82
CA ILE A 321 -20.99 4.45 28.11
C ILE A 321 -21.97 5.51 28.62
N GLU A 322 -21.49 6.40 29.49
CA GLU A 322 -22.26 7.54 30.00
C GLU A 322 -22.49 8.60 28.92
N CYS A 323 -21.48 8.87 28.08
CA CYS A 323 -21.57 9.70 26.89
C CYS A 323 -22.72 9.25 25.96
N LYS A 324 -22.81 7.94 25.69
CA LYS A 324 -23.94 7.33 24.95
C LYS A 324 -25.28 7.61 25.64
N LYS A 325 -25.36 7.45 26.97
CA LYS A 325 -26.59 7.66 27.75
C LYS A 325 -27.04 9.13 27.71
N LEU A 326 -26.12 10.09 27.85
CA LEU A 326 -26.38 11.52 27.71
C LEU A 326 -26.89 11.86 26.30
N CYS A 327 -26.22 11.37 25.25
CA CYS A 327 -26.65 11.60 23.87
C CYS A 327 -28.03 10.98 23.59
N SER A 328 -28.29 9.76 24.06
CA SER A 328 -29.59 9.08 23.90
C SER A 328 -30.74 9.91 24.49
N ASN A 329 -30.53 10.45 25.71
CA ASN A 329 -31.51 11.23 26.45
C ASN A 329 -31.76 12.63 25.85
N ASN A 330 -30.74 13.26 25.25
CA ASN A 330 -30.85 14.56 24.62
C ASN A 330 -31.26 14.41 23.14
N CYS A 331 -32.50 14.77 22.79
CA CYS A 331 -33.02 14.62 21.42
C CYS A 331 -32.25 15.44 20.36
N SER A 332 -31.54 16.51 20.75
CA SER A 332 -30.74 17.31 19.83
C SER A 332 -29.34 16.72 19.56
N CYS A 333 -28.90 15.73 20.33
CA CYS A 333 -27.59 15.11 20.13
C CYS A 333 -27.63 14.18 18.91
N ILE A 334 -26.79 14.40 17.90
CA ILE A 334 -26.77 13.61 16.66
C ILE A 334 -25.57 12.68 16.52
N ALA A 335 -24.49 12.89 17.28
CA ALA A 335 -23.35 11.98 17.34
C ALA A 335 -22.56 12.13 18.64
N TYR A 336 -21.77 11.11 19.00
CA TYR A 336 -20.82 11.18 20.10
C TYR A 336 -19.51 10.43 19.83
N ALA A 337 -18.45 10.77 20.57
CA ALA A 337 -17.15 10.10 20.58
C ALA A 337 -16.52 10.16 21.98
N SER A 338 -15.41 9.44 22.21
CA SER A 338 -14.53 9.71 23.36
C SER A 338 -13.77 11.02 23.15
N LEU A 339 -13.21 11.58 24.21
CA LEU A 339 -12.34 12.76 24.13
C LEU A 339 -10.87 12.34 24.01
N ASP A 340 -10.47 11.34 24.79
CA ASP A 340 -9.15 10.72 24.78
C ASP A 340 -9.28 9.25 24.31
N VAL A 341 -8.27 8.74 23.59
CA VAL A 341 -8.22 7.33 23.12
C VAL A 341 -7.28 6.45 23.93
N ARG A 342 -6.52 7.02 24.87
CA ARG A 342 -5.61 6.28 25.75
C ARG A 342 -6.40 5.42 26.75
N GLU A 343 -5.74 4.39 27.28
CA GLU A 343 -6.23 3.55 28.38
C GLU A 343 -7.63 2.90 28.17
N GLY A 344 -8.02 2.71 26.90
CA GLY A 344 -9.33 2.14 26.52
C GLY A 344 -10.41 3.19 26.17
N GLY A 345 -10.09 4.48 26.29
CA GLY A 345 -10.92 5.60 25.87
C GLY A 345 -11.67 6.27 27.02
N SER A 346 -11.48 7.57 27.18
CA SER A 346 -12.07 8.37 28.27
C SER A 346 -12.61 9.71 27.79
N GLY A 347 -13.43 10.34 28.64
CA GLY A 347 -14.17 11.56 28.30
C GLY A 347 -15.22 11.36 27.21
N CYS A 348 -15.83 12.47 26.81
CA CYS A 348 -16.98 12.53 25.92
C CYS A 348 -16.94 13.79 25.06
N LEU A 349 -17.31 13.63 23.79
CA LEU A 349 -17.66 14.69 22.84
C LEU A 349 -19.08 14.42 22.31
N LEU A 350 -19.95 15.42 22.33
CA LEU A 350 -21.33 15.38 21.79
C LEU A 350 -21.52 16.44 20.70
N TRP A 351 -22.11 16.07 19.56
CA TRP A 351 -22.44 16.98 18.45
C TRP A 351 -23.95 17.22 18.36
N PHE A 352 -24.35 18.47 18.10
CA PHE A 352 -25.75 18.91 18.01
C PHE A 352 -26.13 19.58 16.68
N ARG A 353 -25.16 19.76 15.78
CA ARG A 353 -25.32 20.27 14.42
C ARG A 353 -24.80 19.24 13.42
N ASP A 354 -25.17 19.41 12.15
CA ASP A 354 -24.67 18.61 11.03
C ASP A 354 -23.15 18.39 11.10
N LEU A 355 -22.72 17.16 10.79
CA LEU A 355 -21.32 16.76 10.95
C LEU A 355 -20.52 17.20 9.72
N ILE A 356 -19.51 18.03 9.91
CA ILE A 356 -18.72 18.63 8.82
C ILE A 356 -17.26 18.16 8.95
N ASP A 357 -16.56 18.04 7.82
CA ASP A 357 -15.13 17.73 7.74
C ASP A 357 -14.74 16.35 8.33
N ILE A 358 -15.52 15.31 8.03
CA ILE A 358 -15.18 13.92 8.32
C ILE A 358 -14.31 13.34 7.19
N ARG A 359 -13.23 12.65 7.56
CA ARG A 359 -12.39 11.85 6.67
C ARG A 359 -12.28 10.43 7.22
N GLU A 360 -12.45 9.43 6.37
CA GLU A 360 -12.16 8.04 6.71
C GLU A 360 -10.64 7.79 6.60
N LEU A 361 -10.07 7.11 7.60
CA LEU A 361 -8.63 6.82 7.65
C LEU A 361 -8.45 5.30 7.74
N ALA A 362 -7.50 4.76 6.98
CA ALA A 362 -7.21 3.31 7.01
C ALA A 362 -6.74 2.85 8.40
N GLU A 363 -5.96 3.69 9.09
CA GLU A 363 -5.50 3.47 10.47
C GLU A 363 -5.42 4.79 11.25
N GLY A 364 -5.31 4.70 12.59
CA GLY A 364 -4.91 5.80 13.47
C GLY A 364 -5.95 6.90 13.70
N GLY A 365 -7.09 6.88 13.01
CA GLY A 365 -8.26 7.67 13.35
C GLY A 365 -9.00 7.18 14.60
N GLN A 366 -10.15 7.78 14.90
CA GLN A 366 -10.92 7.53 16.11
C GLN A 366 -12.31 6.94 15.82
N ASP A 367 -12.94 6.31 16.81
CA ASP A 367 -14.31 5.81 16.71
C ASP A 367 -15.35 6.95 16.88
N LEU A 368 -16.33 7.02 15.98
CA LEU A 368 -17.43 7.99 16.01
C LEU A 368 -18.78 7.25 15.98
N TYR A 369 -19.73 7.68 16.82
CA TYR A 369 -21.03 7.04 16.99
C TYR A 369 -22.14 7.99 16.52
N ILE A 370 -22.67 7.76 15.32
CA ILE A 370 -23.67 8.62 14.68
C ILE A 370 -25.08 8.08 14.96
N ARG A 371 -25.97 8.95 15.44
CA ARG A 371 -27.37 8.62 15.73
C ARG A 371 -28.14 8.33 14.44
N LEU A 372 -28.91 7.26 14.39
CA LEU A 372 -29.83 6.89 13.31
C LEU A 372 -31.15 6.36 13.90
N ALA A 373 -32.24 6.41 13.14
CA ALA A 373 -33.48 5.73 13.51
C ALA A 373 -33.26 4.20 13.59
N VAL A 374 -33.91 3.51 14.53
CA VAL A 374 -33.77 2.05 14.70
C VAL A 374 -34.11 1.31 13.41
N SER A 375 -35.15 1.72 12.69
CA SER A 375 -35.54 1.12 11.40
C SER A 375 -34.45 1.19 10.32
N GLU A 376 -33.59 2.22 10.31
CA GLU A 376 -32.47 2.30 9.37
C GLU A 376 -31.28 1.44 9.86
N LEU A 377 -31.11 1.28 11.18
CA LEU A 377 -30.13 0.32 11.74
C LEU A 377 -30.53 -1.13 11.42
N ASP A 378 -31.80 -1.49 11.60
CA ASP A 378 -32.36 -2.79 11.21
C ASP A 378 -32.16 -3.05 9.71
N ASN A 379 -32.39 -2.04 8.86
CA ASN A 379 -32.10 -2.10 7.42
C ASN A 379 -30.61 -2.35 7.12
N ILE A 380 -29.69 -1.74 7.89
CA ILE A 380 -28.24 -1.91 7.72
C ILE A 380 -27.81 -3.31 8.17
N GLU A 381 -28.32 -3.81 9.29
CA GLU A 381 -28.04 -5.16 9.77
C GLU A 381 -28.61 -6.24 8.83
N ALA A 382 -29.83 -6.05 8.32
CA ALA A 382 -30.45 -6.95 7.33
C ALA A 382 -29.71 -6.98 5.97
N ARG A 383 -28.91 -5.95 5.65
CA ARG A 383 -27.99 -5.94 4.50
C ARG A 383 -26.68 -6.65 4.80
N ARG A 384 -26.09 -6.44 5.99
CA ARG A 384 -24.85 -7.11 6.43
C ARG A 384 -25.05 -8.62 6.66
N HIS A 385 -26.20 -9.00 7.20
CA HIS A 385 -26.60 -10.38 7.44
C HIS A 385 -27.88 -10.71 6.65
N PRO A 386 -27.76 -11.06 5.34
CA PRO A 386 -28.91 -11.54 4.59
C PRO A 386 -29.53 -12.74 5.30
N SER A 387 -30.82 -12.64 5.62
CA SER A 387 -31.54 -13.58 6.49
C SER A 387 -31.25 -15.06 6.17
N LYS A 388 -31.35 -15.94 7.17
CA LYS A 388 -31.14 -17.40 7.00
C LYS A 388 -31.89 -17.98 5.79
N LYS A 389 -33.08 -17.47 5.46
CA LYS A 389 -33.83 -17.85 4.24
C LYS A 389 -33.05 -17.53 2.95
N LYS A 390 -32.46 -16.34 2.81
CA LYS A 390 -31.64 -15.97 1.64
C LYS A 390 -30.35 -16.79 1.56
N GLN A 391 -29.66 -17.02 2.69
CA GLN A 391 -28.49 -17.90 2.72
C GLN A 391 -28.82 -19.34 2.31
N VAL A 392 -29.91 -19.90 2.85
CA VAL A 392 -30.40 -21.25 2.47
C VAL A 392 -30.78 -21.30 0.99
N ILE A 393 -31.45 -20.27 0.45
CA ILE A 393 -31.76 -20.21 -1.00
C ILE A 393 -30.48 -20.28 -1.83
N ILE A 394 -29.45 -19.48 -1.52
CA ILE A 394 -28.17 -19.49 -2.24
C ILE A 394 -27.54 -20.88 -2.19
N ILE A 395 -27.41 -21.47 -1.00
CA ILE A 395 -26.84 -22.81 -0.79
C ILE A 395 -27.62 -23.87 -1.59
N VAL A 396 -28.95 -23.85 -1.54
CA VAL A 396 -29.82 -24.77 -2.29
C VAL A 396 -29.68 -24.58 -3.80
N THR A 397 -29.60 -23.34 -4.31
CA THR A 397 -29.39 -23.10 -5.75
C THR A 397 -28.02 -23.61 -6.23
N CYS A 398 -26.96 -23.43 -5.44
CA CYS A 398 -25.65 -24.00 -5.75
C CYS A 398 -25.70 -25.53 -5.78
N ILE A 399 -26.31 -26.17 -4.76
CA ILE A 399 -26.46 -27.63 -4.71
C ILE A 399 -27.27 -28.16 -5.92
N ILE A 400 -28.39 -27.52 -6.28
CA ILE A 400 -29.20 -27.92 -7.43
C ILE A 400 -28.40 -27.77 -8.74
N SER A 401 -27.65 -26.67 -8.93
CA SER A 401 -26.81 -26.49 -10.12
C SER A 401 -25.68 -27.53 -10.23
N ALA A 402 -25.06 -27.91 -9.11
CA ALA A 402 -24.03 -28.95 -9.08
C ALA A 402 -24.61 -30.32 -9.41
N ILE A 403 -25.76 -30.67 -8.82
CA ILE A 403 -26.49 -31.92 -9.13
C ILE A 403 -26.89 -31.96 -10.62
N PHE A 404 -27.42 -30.87 -11.16
CA PHE A 404 -27.81 -30.79 -12.58
C PHE A 404 -26.60 -30.90 -13.53
N GLY A 405 -25.46 -30.30 -13.15
CA GLY A 405 -24.18 -30.47 -13.85
C GLY A 405 -23.67 -31.92 -13.85
N VAL A 406 -23.77 -32.62 -12.72
CA VAL A 406 -23.41 -34.04 -12.61
C VAL A 406 -24.34 -34.92 -13.46
N PHE A 407 -25.64 -34.65 -13.48
CA PHE A 407 -26.59 -35.37 -14.36
C PHE A 407 -26.33 -35.09 -15.85
N LEU A 408 -26.04 -33.85 -16.25
CA LEU A 408 -25.64 -33.51 -17.62
C LEU A 408 -24.35 -34.25 -18.02
N PHE A 409 -23.33 -34.22 -17.17
CA PHE A 409 -22.06 -34.92 -17.42
C PHE A 409 -22.26 -36.44 -17.52
N GLY A 410 -23.05 -37.03 -16.61
CA GLY A 410 -23.42 -38.44 -16.64
C GLY A 410 -24.21 -38.83 -17.90
N TRP A 411 -25.10 -37.96 -18.39
CA TRP A 411 -25.85 -38.17 -19.63
C TRP A 411 -24.93 -38.08 -20.85
N ILE A 412 -24.00 -37.12 -20.90
CA ILE A 412 -22.97 -37.04 -21.95
C ILE A 412 -22.13 -38.32 -21.98
N VAL A 413 -21.62 -38.78 -20.84
CA VAL A 413 -20.86 -40.04 -20.72
C VAL A 413 -21.70 -41.27 -21.11
N TYR A 414 -22.98 -41.31 -20.76
CA TYR A 414 -23.90 -42.37 -21.18
C TYR A 414 -24.10 -42.38 -22.71
N MET A 415 -24.30 -41.22 -23.32
CA MET A 415 -24.45 -41.09 -24.79
C MET A 415 -23.16 -41.49 -25.51
N TRP A 416 -21.98 -41.14 -24.97
CA TRP A 416 -20.69 -41.56 -25.51
C TRP A 416 -20.50 -43.08 -25.39
N LYS A 417 -20.78 -43.68 -24.23
CA LYS A 417 -20.74 -45.15 -24.05
C LYS A 417 -21.76 -45.87 -24.95
N LYS A 418 -22.94 -45.29 -25.18
CA LYS A 418 -23.95 -45.84 -26.11
C LYS A 418 -23.48 -45.77 -27.57
N LYS A 419 -22.74 -44.73 -27.97
CA LYS A 419 -22.17 -44.59 -29.32
C LYS A 419 -20.98 -45.53 -29.56
N LEU A 420 -20.13 -45.76 -28.55
CA LEU A 420 -18.96 -46.64 -28.65
C LEU A 420 -19.32 -48.14 -28.73
N ARG A 421 -20.46 -48.57 -28.17
CA ARG A 421 -20.84 -50.00 -28.09
C ARG A 421 -21.45 -50.57 -29.40
N SER A 422 -21.12 -49.99 -30.55
CA SER A 422 -21.73 -50.33 -31.85
C SER A 422 -20.74 -50.44 -33.01
N GLN A 423 -19.42 -50.31 -32.77
CA GLN A 423 -18.44 -50.18 -33.85
C GLN A 423 -17.04 -50.74 -33.51
N GLU A 424 -17.00 -51.98 -33.02
CA GLU A 424 -15.78 -52.80 -33.04
C GLU A 424 -15.92 -53.87 -34.15
N CYS A 425 -14.79 -54.31 -34.73
CA CYS A 425 -14.71 -55.31 -35.81
C CYS A 425 -15.28 -54.92 -37.20
N THR A 426 -15.06 -53.69 -37.71
CA THR A 426 -15.24 -53.39 -39.16
C THR A 426 -14.37 -52.26 -39.72
N LEU A 427 -13.14 -52.04 -39.22
CA LEU A 427 -12.37 -50.81 -39.54
C LEU A 427 -10.84 -50.97 -39.72
N ILE A 428 -10.41 -52.10 -40.30
CA ILE A 428 -9.02 -52.30 -40.79
C ILE A 428 -8.98 -52.70 -42.29
N ALA A 429 -10.07 -53.22 -42.85
CA ALA A 429 -10.13 -53.72 -44.23
C ALA A 429 -10.44 -52.67 -45.33
N SER A 430 -10.37 -51.37 -45.02
CA SER A 430 -10.72 -50.31 -45.98
C SER A 430 -9.99 -48.98 -45.75
N TYR A 431 -8.68 -48.97 -45.96
CA TYR A 431 -7.99 -47.75 -46.41
C TYR A 431 -7.63 -47.90 -47.89
N LYS A 432 -8.65 -47.88 -48.74
CA LYS A 432 -8.45 -47.73 -50.19
C LYS A 432 -7.83 -46.35 -50.43
N TRP A 433 -6.81 -46.31 -51.27
CA TRP A 433 -6.39 -45.08 -51.91
C TRP A 433 -7.55 -44.60 -52.79
N ASP A 434 -8.03 -43.38 -52.53
CA ASP A 434 -9.11 -42.77 -53.32
C ASP A 434 -8.50 -42.01 -54.50
N ASP A 435 -8.39 -42.73 -55.62
CA ASP A 435 -7.84 -42.21 -56.86
C ASP A 435 -8.80 -41.22 -57.50
N ASN A 436 -8.57 -39.92 -57.26
CA ASN A 436 -8.99 -38.82 -58.14
C ASN A 436 -8.32 -37.48 -57.77
N LYS A 437 -7.04 -37.32 -58.14
CA LYS A 437 -6.43 -36.00 -58.36
C LYS A 437 -5.30 -36.10 -59.38
N GLU A 438 -5.54 -35.58 -60.57
CA GLU A 438 -4.50 -35.42 -61.60
C GLU A 438 -3.42 -34.44 -61.11
N GLY A 439 -2.17 -34.89 -61.01
CA GLY A 439 -1.03 -34.01 -60.74
C GLY A 439 0.19 -34.69 -60.12
N SER A 440 1.27 -34.77 -60.90
CA SER A 440 2.65 -35.12 -60.49
C SER A 440 2.89 -36.49 -59.82
N ARG A 441 3.71 -37.29 -60.49
CA ARG A 441 4.41 -38.47 -59.96
C ARG A 441 5.25 -38.10 -58.74
N GLU A 442 5.37 -39.01 -57.77
CA GLU A 442 6.63 -39.75 -57.46
C GLU A 442 6.38 -40.76 -56.32
N ASP A 443 7.28 -41.75 -56.18
CA ASP A 443 7.06 -43.01 -55.46
C ASP A 443 6.71 -42.84 -53.98
N ASP A 444 5.41 -42.94 -53.64
CA ASP A 444 4.97 -42.90 -52.25
C ASP A 444 5.11 -44.30 -51.61
N MET A 445 6.11 -44.44 -50.74
CA MET A 445 6.64 -45.73 -50.32
C MET A 445 5.68 -46.49 -49.39
N GLU A 446 5.21 -47.66 -49.82
CA GLU A 446 4.47 -48.59 -48.97
C GLU A 446 5.34 -49.05 -47.80
N LEU A 447 4.91 -48.74 -46.56
CA LEU A 447 5.62 -49.12 -45.35
C LEU A 447 5.14 -50.50 -44.85
N PRO A 448 6.00 -51.53 -44.76
CA PRO A 448 5.64 -52.86 -44.28
C PRO A 448 4.97 -52.86 -42.90
N ILE A 449 3.92 -53.68 -42.77
CA ILE A 449 3.28 -54.02 -41.50
C ILE A 449 3.66 -55.45 -41.15
N TYR A 450 4.30 -55.62 -39.99
CA TYR A 450 4.69 -56.91 -39.43
C TYR A 450 3.65 -57.37 -38.39
N ASP A 451 3.39 -58.67 -38.30
CA ASP A 451 2.54 -59.24 -37.25
C ASP A 451 3.30 -59.33 -35.91
N LEU A 452 2.55 -59.49 -34.80
CA LEU A 452 3.16 -59.53 -33.47
C LEU A 452 4.11 -60.72 -33.31
N ASN A 453 3.83 -61.85 -33.97
CA ASN A 453 4.64 -63.07 -33.86
C ASN A 453 6.00 -62.91 -34.54
N THR A 454 6.06 -62.42 -35.78
CA THR A 454 7.34 -62.20 -36.48
C THR A 454 8.25 -61.25 -35.70
N VAL A 455 7.68 -60.21 -35.07
CA VAL A 455 8.43 -59.24 -34.25
C VAL A 455 8.87 -59.84 -32.91
N ALA A 456 8.05 -60.70 -32.30
CA ALA A 456 8.42 -61.43 -31.09
C ALA A 456 9.55 -62.43 -31.38
N ASP A 457 9.39 -63.29 -32.38
CA ASP A 457 10.39 -64.29 -32.76
C ASP A 457 11.73 -63.65 -33.15
N ALA A 458 11.70 -62.56 -33.93
CA ALA A 458 12.89 -61.80 -34.30
C ALA A 458 13.63 -61.16 -33.11
N THR A 459 12.98 -60.98 -31.95
CA THR A 459 13.56 -60.32 -30.76
C THR A 459 13.83 -61.27 -29.58
N ASP A 460 13.77 -62.59 -29.77
CA ASP A 460 13.79 -63.60 -28.68
C ASP A 460 12.65 -63.33 -27.67
N ASN A 461 11.44 -63.10 -28.19
CA ASN A 461 10.23 -62.75 -27.42
C ASN A 461 10.43 -61.55 -26.48
N PHE A 462 11.07 -60.49 -26.99
CA PHE A 462 11.45 -59.28 -26.23
C PHE A 462 12.34 -59.53 -25.00
N SER A 463 13.23 -60.53 -25.09
CA SER A 463 14.24 -60.87 -24.08
C SER A 463 15.11 -59.66 -23.67
N ASP A 464 15.27 -59.44 -22.36
CA ASP A 464 16.10 -58.33 -21.83
C ASP A 464 17.57 -58.41 -22.29
N LYS A 465 18.06 -59.58 -22.73
CA LYS A 465 19.40 -59.73 -23.33
C LYS A 465 19.55 -58.95 -24.64
N ASN A 466 18.45 -58.75 -25.36
CA ASN A 466 18.40 -58.01 -26.62
C ASN A 466 18.02 -56.54 -26.42
N LYS A 467 17.80 -56.09 -25.18
CA LYS A 467 17.35 -54.73 -24.86
C LYS A 467 18.49 -53.72 -25.06
N LEU A 468 18.31 -52.82 -26.04
CA LEU A 468 19.26 -51.77 -26.38
C LEU A 468 19.14 -50.56 -25.45
N GLY A 469 17.95 -50.35 -24.87
CA GLY A 469 17.70 -49.27 -23.92
C GLY A 469 16.22 -49.11 -23.59
N GLU A 470 15.91 -48.18 -22.68
CA GLU A 470 14.54 -47.81 -22.33
C GLU A 470 14.48 -46.34 -21.89
N GLY A 471 13.36 -45.68 -22.18
CA GLY A 471 13.07 -44.32 -21.73
C GLY A 471 11.56 -44.12 -21.59
N GLY A 472 11.11 -42.89 -21.35
CA GLY A 472 9.70 -42.59 -21.04
C GLY A 472 8.65 -42.99 -22.10
N PHE A 473 9.08 -43.36 -23.30
CA PHE A 473 8.22 -43.83 -24.40
C PHE A 473 8.23 -45.36 -24.58
N GLY A 474 8.91 -46.10 -23.70
CA GLY A 474 9.04 -47.56 -23.72
C GLY A 474 10.41 -48.09 -24.15
N PRO A 475 10.62 -49.42 -24.07
CA PRO A 475 11.89 -50.09 -24.36
C PRO A 475 12.16 -50.25 -25.87
N VAL A 476 13.45 -50.38 -26.19
CA VAL A 476 13.96 -50.70 -27.54
C VAL A 476 14.76 -52.00 -27.47
N TYR A 477 14.47 -52.92 -28.38
CA TYR A 477 15.14 -54.22 -28.51
C TYR A 477 15.84 -54.33 -29.85
N LYS A 478 16.99 -55.02 -29.88
CA LYS A 478 17.56 -55.55 -31.11
C LYS A 478 16.75 -56.78 -31.52
N GLY A 479 16.61 -56.98 -32.82
CA GLY A 479 16.16 -58.24 -33.39
C GLY A 479 16.84 -58.53 -34.71
N THR A 480 16.60 -59.73 -35.24
CA THR A 480 17.04 -60.15 -36.56
C THR A 480 15.86 -60.82 -37.26
N LEU A 481 15.44 -60.28 -38.40
CA LEU A 481 14.39 -60.88 -39.22
C LEU A 481 14.85 -62.20 -39.83
N ILE A 482 13.90 -63.04 -40.27
CA ILE A 482 14.16 -64.38 -40.84
C ILE A 482 15.13 -64.33 -42.04
N GLU A 483 15.14 -63.22 -42.78
CA GLU A 483 16.02 -62.96 -43.93
C GLU A 483 17.44 -62.48 -43.53
N GLY A 484 17.75 -62.42 -42.23
CA GLY A 484 19.06 -62.04 -41.69
C GLY A 484 19.27 -60.53 -41.45
N GLN A 485 18.26 -59.69 -41.72
CA GLN A 485 18.36 -58.24 -41.50
C GLN A 485 18.27 -57.90 -40.00
N GLU A 486 19.28 -57.21 -39.48
CA GLU A 486 19.26 -56.68 -38.11
C GLU A 486 18.36 -55.43 -38.00
N ILE A 487 17.50 -55.42 -36.99
CA ILE A 487 16.48 -54.39 -36.75
C ILE A 487 16.51 -53.87 -35.30
N ALA A 488 16.00 -52.66 -35.10
CA ALA A 488 15.73 -52.07 -33.79
C ALA A 488 14.21 -51.87 -33.61
N VAL A 489 13.62 -52.62 -32.69
CA VAL A 489 12.18 -52.63 -32.40
C VAL A 489 11.91 -51.77 -31.16
N LYS A 490 11.25 -50.63 -31.35
CA LYS A 490 10.78 -49.77 -30.26
C LYS A 490 9.33 -50.12 -29.92
N ARG A 491 9.09 -50.63 -28.70
CA ARG A 491 7.77 -51.00 -28.19
C ARG A 491 7.21 -49.89 -27.32
N LEU A 492 6.07 -49.32 -27.71
CA LEU A 492 5.53 -48.13 -27.05
C LEU A 492 4.88 -48.45 -25.71
N SER A 493 5.12 -47.60 -24.71
CA SER A 493 4.58 -47.77 -23.36
C SER A 493 3.07 -47.51 -23.29
N LYS A 494 2.29 -48.46 -22.74
CA LYS A 494 0.82 -48.38 -22.61
C LYS A 494 0.28 -47.25 -21.72
N CYS A 495 1.15 -46.49 -21.06
CA CYS A 495 0.81 -45.33 -20.24
C CYS A 495 0.84 -43.99 -21.01
N SER A 496 1.23 -43.98 -22.30
CA SER A 496 1.07 -42.79 -23.15
C SER A 496 -0.41 -42.60 -23.52
N GLY A 497 -1.02 -41.48 -23.14
CA GLY A 497 -2.43 -41.16 -23.40
C GLY A 497 -2.78 -40.84 -24.86
N GLN A 498 -2.03 -41.35 -25.83
CA GLN A 498 -2.16 -41.02 -27.26
C GLN A 498 -3.07 -42.00 -28.02
N GLY A 499 -3.97 -41.44 -28.82
CA GLY A 499 -4.96 -42.17 -29.61
C GLY A 499 -4.35 -43.08 -30.67
N MET A 500 -5.15 -44.02 -31.19
CA MET A 500 -4.76 -44.84 -32.34
C MET A 500 -4.52 -43.98 -33.59
N GLU A 501 -5.35 -42.97 -33.81
CA GLU A 501 -5.24 -42.04 -34.94
C GLU A 501 -4.01 -41.12 -34.84
N GLU A 502 -3.60 -40.74 -33.63
CA GLU A 502 -2.39 -39.94 -33.42
C GLU A 502 -1.13 -40.74 -33.77
N PHE A 503 -1.06 -42.00 -33.32
CA PHE A 503 0.03 -42.92 -33.70
C PHE A 503 0.07 -43.19 -35.21
N LYS A 504 -1.08 -43.39 -35.87
CA LYS A 504 -1.13 -43.54 -37.34
C LYS A 504 -0.58 -42.32 -38.07
N ASN A 505 -1.00 -41.11 -37.66
CA ASN A 505 -0.49 -39.87 -38.25
C ASN A 505 1.03 -39.71 -38.03
N GLU A 506 1.54 -40.06 -36.84
CA GLU A 506 2.97 -40.05 -36.54
C GLU A 506 3.75 -41.05 -37.41
N VAL A 507 3.24 -42.27 -37.60
CA VAL A 507 3.82 -43.27 -38.53
C VAL A 507 3.87 -42.75 -39.96
N VAL A 508 2.78 -42.17 -40.47
CA VAL A 508 2.72 -41.62 -41.85
C VAL A 508 3.70 -40.47 -42.04
N LEU A 509 3.88 -39.61 -41.03
CA LEU A 509 4.87 -38.53 -41.06
C LEU A 509 6.31 -39.07 -41.05
N ILE A 510 6.62 -40.06 -40.20
CA ILE A 510 7.96 -40.66 -40.13
C ILE A 510 8.29 -41.44 -41.41
N ALA A 511 7.33 -42.18 -41.99
CA ALA A 511 7.52 -42.93 -43.23
C ALA A 511 7.95 -42.06 -44.42
N LYS A 512 7.43 -40.82 -44.50
CA LYS A 512 7.78 -39.83 -45.52
C LYS A 512 9.08 -39.07 -45.24
N LEU A 513 9.66 -39.18 -44.04
CA LEU A 513 10.89 -38.48 -43.62
C LEU A 513 12.17 -39.30 -43.85
N GLN A 514 12.41 -39.74 -45.10
CA GLN A 514 13.67 -40.40 -45.45
C GLN A 514 14.77 -39.39 -45.78
N HIS A 515 15.83 -39.37 -44.95
CA HIS A 515 17.01 -38.56 -45.16
C HIS A 515 18.26 -39.31 -44.70
N ARG A 516 19.36 -39.21 -45.45
CA ARG A 516 20.66 -39.92 -45.23
C ARG A 516 21.30 -39.81 -43.82
N ASN A 517 20.81 -38.91 -42.96
CA ASN A 517 21.31 -38.73 -41.59
C ASN A 517 20.23 -39.03 -40.53
N LEU A 518 19.12 -39.70 -40.90
CA LEU A 518 18.06 -40.18 -40.01
C LEU A 518 17.95 -41.70 -40.16
N VAL A 519 17.75 -42.40 -39.03
CA VAL A 519 17.60 -43.86 -39.02
C VAL A 519 16.29 -44.24 -39.71
N LYS A 520 16.37 -45.06 -40.76
CA LYS A 520 15.22 -45.43 -41.58
C LYS A 520 14.21 -46.29 -40.81
N LEU A 521 12.94 -45.90 -40.86
CA LEU A 521 11.82 -46.76 -40.47
C LEU A 521 11.63 -47.83 -41.56
N LEU A 522 11.71 -49.10 -41.16
CA LEU A 522 11.51 -50.26 -42.01
C LEU A 522 10.08 -50.80 -41.96
N GLY A 523 9.35 -50.53 -40.89
CA GLY A 523 7.96 -50.97 -40.74
C GLY A 523 7.35 -50.64 -39.38
N CYS A 524 6.14 -51.12 -39.17
CA CYS A 524 5.46 -51.06 -37.87
C CYS A 524 4.69 -52.35 -37.57
N CYS A 525 4.30 -52.53 -36.32
CA CYS A 525 3.36 -53.56 -35.89
C CYS A 525 2.26 -52.91 -35.05
N ILE A 526 1.00 -53.22 -35.37
CA ILE A 526 -0.20 -52.68 -34.73
C ILE A 526 -1.18 -53.83 -34.49
N GLU A 527 -1.12 -54.45 -33.32
CA GLU A 527 -2.03 -55.55 -32.98
C GLU A 527 -2.56 -55.41 -31.55
N LYS A 528 -3.90 -55.33 -31.41
CA LYS A 528 -4.59 -55.10 -30.13
C LYS A 528 -4.04 -53.81 -29.47
N ASP A 529 -3.48 -53.92 -28.26
CA ASP A 529 -2.86 -52.82 -27.51
C ASP A 529 -1.33 -52.73 -27.71
N GLU A 530 -0.74 -53.56 -28.56
CA GLU A 530 0.70 -53.52 -28.86
C GLU A 530 0.96 -52.64 -30.08
N ARG A 531 1.82 -51.62 -29.92
CA ARG A 531 2.26 -50.72 -30.98
C ARG A 531 3.79 -50.68 -31.01
N MET A 532 4.36 -51.00 -32.15
CA MET A 532 5.82 -51.05 -32.34
C MET A 532 6.26 -50.36 -33.63
N LEU A 533 7.42 -49.73 -33.56
CA LEU A 533 8.12 -49.13 -34.69
C LEU A 533 9.40 -49.93 -34.93
N ILE A 534 9.66 -50.30 -36.18
CA ILE A 534 10.76 -51.18 -36.58
C ILE A 534 11.70 -50.36 -37.45
N TYR A 535 12.91 -50.13 -36.96
CA TYR A 535 13.96 -49.35 -37.61
C TYR A 535 15.12 -50.26 -38.04
N GLU A 536 15.97 -49.78 -38.95
CA GLU A 536 17.27 -50.40 -39.20
C GLU A 536 18.16 -50.37 -37.93
N TYR A 537 18.93 -51.44 -37.70
CA TYR A 537 19.83 -51.48 -36.55
C TYR A 537 21.10 -50.65 -36.80
N MET A 538 21.40 -49.73 -35.88
CA MET A 538 22.61 -48.90 -35.92
C MET A 538 23.71 -49.48 -35.01
N PRO A 539 24.79 -50.07 -35.56
CA PRO A 539 25.77 -50.82 -34.76
C PRO A 539 26.68 -49.95 -33.89
N ASN A 540 26.86 -48.68 -34.22
CA ASN A 540 27.87 -47.80 -33.62
C ASN A 540 27.38 -47.03 -32.37
N GLN A 541 26.28 -47.46 -31.74
CA GLN A 541 25.62 -46.77 -30.62
C GLN A 541 25.09 -45.36 -30.97
N SER A 542 24.57 -44.64 -29.97
CA SER A 542 23.85 -43.38 -30.12
C SER A 542 24.76 -42.15 -30.11
N LEU A 543 24.28 -41.03 -30.65
CA LEU A 543 25.04 -39.78 -30.72
C LEU A 543 25.29 -39.15 -29.34
N ASP A 544 24.41 -39.35 -28.37
CA ASP A 544 24.61 -38.84 -27.00
C ASP A 544 25.83 -39.47 -26.32
N TYR A 545 26.12 -40.74 -26.58
CA TYR A 545 27.33 -41.41 -26.11
C TYR A 545 28.60 -40.66 -26.55
N PHE A 546 28.69 -40.31 -27.84
CA PHE A 546 29.84 -39.57 -28.37
C PHE A 546 29.90 -38.09 -27.91
N ILE A 547 28.76 -37.45 -27.67
CA ILE A 547 28.71 -36.05 -27.23
C ILE A 547 29.06 -35.93 -25.73
N PHE A 548 28.54 -36.81 -24.87
CA PHE A 548 28.60 -36.63 -23.42
C PHE A 548 29.65 -37.49 -22.70
N ALA A 549 30.16 -38.58 -23.29
CA ALA A 549 31.17 -39.42 -22.65
C ALA A 549 32.60 -38.81 -22.60
N VAL A 550 32.85 -37.71 -23.31
CA VAL A 550 34.20 -37.12 -23.47
C VAL A 550 34.44 -35.88 -22.59
N VAL A 551 33.38 -35.24 -22.04
CA VAL A 551 33.48 -33.95 -21.34
C VAL A 551 33.44 -34.13 -19.81
N SER A 552 34.46 -34.79 -19.27
CA SER A 552 34.69 -34.89 -17.82
C SER A 552 36.06 -34.32 -17.41
N ALA A 553 36.48 -33.22 -18.04
CA ALA A 553 37.71 -32.50 -17.73
C ALA A 553 37.51 -30.97 -17.74
N GLU A 554 37.96 -30.33 -16.66
CA GLU A 554 38.30 -28.89 -16.47
C GLU A 554 37.32 -27.75 -16.89
N LYS A 555 36.71 -27.16 -15.85
CA LYS A 555 36.77 -25.72 -15.46
C LYS A 555 36.28 -24.57 -16.38
N VAL A 556 35.51 -23.68 -15.71
CA VAL A 556 35.58 -22.19 -15.73
C VAL A 556 34.78 -21.39 -16.79
N VAL A 557 33.68 -20.75 -16.30
CA VAL A 557 33.19 -19.37 -16.60
C VAL A 557 32.67 -19.10 -18.04
N SER A 558 31.65 -18.26 -18.33
CA SER A 558 30.85 -17.31 -17.53
C SER A 558 29.36 -17.37 -17.89
N LEU A 559 28.47 -16.90 -17.01
CA LEU A 559 27.09 -16.55 -17.35
C LEU A 559 26.96 -15.02 -17.50
N SER A 560 26.45 -14.58 -18.64
CA SER A 560 26.05 -13.17 -18.86
C SER A 560 24.69 -13.11 -19.57
N SER A 561 23.95 -12.04 -19.30
CA SER A 561 22.71 -11.68 -20.00
C SER A 561 21.48 -12.59 -19.78
N ILE A 562 21.07 -12.75 -18.52
CA ILE A 562 19.65 -12.98 -18.22
C ILE A 562 18.92 -11.63 -18.36
N PHE A 563 17.90 -11.56 -19.22
CA PHE A 563 16.83 -10.58 -19.10
C PHE A 563 15.49 -11.22 -19.46
N CYS A 564 14.44 -10.84 -18.74
CA CYS A 564 13.11 -11.41 -18.87
C CYS A 564 12.07 -10.28 -18.95
N TYR A 565 11.15 -10.39 -19.90
CA TYR A 565 9.91 -9.60 -19.94
C TYR A 565 8.74 -10.53 -20.28
N ALA A 566 7.54 -10.11 -19.87
CA ALA A 566 6.47 -11.04 -19.53
C ALA A 566 5.36 -11.16 -20.57
N TRP A 567 4.59 -12.25 -20.41
CA TRP A 567 3.16 -12.35 -20.74
C TRP A 567 2.68 -11.97 -22.15
N LEU A 568 2.28 -12.98 -22.92
CA LEU A 568 0.85 -13.28 -23.09
C LEU A 568 0.69 -14.78 -23.34
N GLY A 569 -0.40 -15.38 -22.83
CA GLY A 569 -0.51 -16.84 -22.76
C GLY A 569 -1.25 -17.48 -23.93
N PHE A 570 -0.77 -18.66 -24.38
CA PHE A 570 -1.60 -19.73 -24.92
C PHE A 570 -0.98 -21.10 -24.60
N ARG A 571 -1.68 -22.20 -24.94
CA ARG A 571 -1.41 -23.56 -24.42
C ARG A 571 -0.12 -24.18 -24.95
N CYS A 572 0.48 -25.05 -24.13
CA CYS A 572 1.71 -25.77 -24.42
C CYS A 572 1.59 -26.74 -25.61
N PHE A 573 2.65 -26.79 -26.43
CA PHE A 573 2.98 -27.90 -27.34
C PHE A 573 4.47 -28.24 -27.17
N PRO A 574 4.83 -29.41 -26.62
CA PRO A 574 6.22 -29.85 -26.57
C PRO A 574 6.57 -30.71 -27.79
N PHE A 575 6.95 -30.08 -28.89
CA PHE A 575 7.86 -30.72 -29.86
C PHE A 575 9.28 -30.62 -29.28
N GLN A 576 9.92 -31.74 -28.97
CA GLN A 576 11.36 -31.73 -28.70
C GLN A 576 12.04 -33.06 -29.05
N CYS A 577 13.27 -32.94 -29.53
CA CYS A 577 14.02 -34.02 -30.18
C CYS A 577 14.46 -35.11 -29.18
N TRP A 578 14.83 -36.28 -29.73
CA TRP A 578 15.31 -37.40 -28.93
C TRP A 578 16.60 -37.06 -28.18
N ALA A 579 16.58 -37.27 -26.86
CA ALA A 579 17.75 -37.55 -26.06
C ALA A 579 17.37 -38.66 -25.07
N VAL A 580 18.04 -39.80 -25.15
CA VAL A 580 17.88 -40.92 -24.21
C VAL A 580 19.10 -40.92 -23.31
N SER A 581 18.90 -41.04 -22.00
CA SER A 581 19.99 -41.39 -21.08
C SER A 581 19.40 -42.01 -19.83
N ALA A 582 20.01 -43.08 -19.34
CA ALA A 582 19.55 -43.85 -18.19
C ALA A 582 20.72 -44.16 -17.26
N VAL A 583 20.51 -43.95 -15.96
CA VAL A 583 21.47 -44.26 -14.88
C VAL A 583 20.69 -44.98 -13.78
N PRO A 584 21.17 -46.11 -13.23
CA PRO A 584 20.37 -46.98 -12.37
C PRO A 584 20.20 -46.44 -10.94
N ALA A 585 19.07 -46.81 -10.32
CA ALA A 585 18.78 -46.53 -8.91
C ALA A 585 19.52 -47.50 -7.95
N PRO A 586 19.60 -47.19 -6.64
CA PRO A 586 18.54 -47.69 -5.74
C PRO A 586 18.18 -46.77 -4.55
N GLY A 587 16.99 -46.99 -3.95
CA GLY A 587 16.78 -46.72 -2.52
C GLY A 587 15.53 -45.92 -2.10
N SER A 588 14.64 -46.60 -1.36
CA SER A 588 13.89 -46.06 -0.20
C SER A 588 12.97 -44.83 -0.35
N VAL A 589 11.69 -45.13 -0.60
CA VAL A 589 10.50 -44.66 0.17
C VAL A 589 10.69 -43.52 1.18
N PHE A 590 9.90 -42.45 1.06
CA PHE A 590 9.09 -41.92 2.17
C PHE A 590 7.86 -41.14 1.69
N VAL A 591 6.81 -41.10 2.53
CA VAL A 591 5.49 -40.50 2.25
C VAL A 591 5.28 -39.27 3.12
N PHE A 592 4.77 -38.18 2.55
CA PHE A 592 4.27 -37.03 3.33
C PHE A 592 2.79 -37.21 3.68
N GLY A 593 2.50 -37.34 4.98
CA GLY A 593 1.16 -37.27 5.55
C GLY A 593 0.96 -36.01 6.37
N LEU A 594 -0.22 -35.39 6.28
CA LEU A 594 -0.63 -34.24 7.10
C LEU A 594 -1.27 -34.72 8.42
N ALA A 595 -0.96 -34.07 9.55
CA ALA A 595 -1.94 -33.46 10.48
C ALA A 595 -1.41 -33.25 11.93
N SER A 596 -1.77 -32.08 12.49
CA SER A 596 -2.17 -31.83 13.90
C SER A 596 -1.26 -32.16 15.11
N PHE A 597 -0.86 -31.09 15.81
CA PHE A 597 -1.15 -30.73 17.22
C PHE A 597 -1.46 -31.80 18.31
N PRO A 598 -1.26 -31.51 19.63
CA PRO A 598 -0.55 -30.37 20.28
C PRO A 598 0.41 -30.79 21.43
N GLY A 599 1.08 -29.83 22.08
CA GLY A 599 1.34 -29.93 23.54
C GLY A 599 2.68 -29.47 24.13
N THR A 600 2.57 -28.76 25.26
CA THR A 600 3.44 -28.86 26.46
C THR A 600 4.98 -28.69 26.38
N THR A 601 5.40 -27.42 26.60
CA THR A 601 6.27 -26.96 27.73
C THR A 601 7.74 -27.40 27.95
N PHE A 602 8.49 -26.42 28.48
CA PHE A 602 9.72 -26.49 29.31
C PHE A 602 11.09 -26.71 28.64
N SER A 603 11.80 -25.59 28.47
CA SER A 603 13.24 -25.34 28.72
C SER A 603 14.30 -26.44 28.48
N ARG A 604 15.37 -26.05 27.79
CA ARG A 604 16.65 -25.86 28.50
C ARG A 604 17.59 -24.86 27.81
N SER A 605 18.34 -24.12 28.62
CA SER A 605 19.52 -23.36 28.21
C SER A 605 20.74 -24.27 28.13
N LEU A 606 21.63 -24.01 27.16
CA LEU A 606 23.09 -23.82 27.33
C LEU A 606 23.76 -23.73 25.95
N GLY A 607 24.72 -22.81 25.82
CA GLY A 607 25.33 -22.36 24.56
C GLY A 607 25.60 -20.86 24.64
#